data_AF-A0A2N7VKZ8-F1
#
_entry.id   AF-A0A2N7VKZ8-F1
#
_cell.length_a   1.000
_cell.length_b   1.000
_cell.length_c   1.000
_cell.angle_alpha   90.00
_cell.angle_beta   90.00
_cell.angle_gamma   90.00
#
_symmetry.space_group_name_H-M   'P 1'
#
loop_
_entity.id
_entity.type
_entity.pdbx_description
1 polymer ?
#
loop_
_entity_poly.entity_id
_entity_poly.type
_entity_poly.pdbx_seq_one_letter_code
_entity_poly.pdbx_strand_id
1 'polypeptide(L)'
;METEGLMPSLQPLQWRAPCEAPIALKPLLDRSDGVVENVIVRLALDRRYPLRGQRYRLARYTLVGGVGWWIDAATQRPLYGVIGFRLAE
;
A
#
# COMPACT_ATOMS: atom_id res chain seq x y z
N MET A 1 -1.81 -33.06 28.58
CA MET A 1 -2.37 -31.72 28.83
C MET A 1 -1.85 -30.84 27.71
N GLU A 2 -2.69 -30.66 26.71
CA GLU A 2 -2.37 -30.00 25.45
C GLU A 2 -2.18 -28.51 25.68
N THR A 3 -1.07 -27.96 25.20
CA THR A 3 -0.84 -26.52 25.19
C THR A 3 -1.65 -25.96 24.02
N GLU A 4 -2.85 -25.47 24.30
CA GLU A 4 -3.62 -24.67 23.34
C GLU A 4 -2.80 -23.43 23.00
N GLY A 5 -2.05 -23.50 21.90
CA GLY A 5 -1.33 -22.39 21.34
C GLY A 5 -2.30 -21.28 21.02
N LEU A 6 -2.26 -20.22 21.81
CA LEU A 6 -2.92 -18.94 21.56
C LEU A 6 -2.59 -18.52 20.13
N MET A 7 -3.52 -18.77 19.20
CA MET A 7 -3.47 -18.21 17.86
C MET A 7 -3.43 -16.69 18.05
N PRO A 8 -2.36 -16.00 17.62
CA PRO A 8 -2.32 -14.55 17.71
C PRO A 8 -3.57 -14.04 17.00
N SER A 9 -4.40 -13.29 17.73
CA SER A 9 -5.63 -12.72 17.21
C SER A 9 -5.31 -12.06 15.88
N LEU A 10 -5.78 -12.65 14.77
CA LEU A 10 -5.66 -12.09 13.44
C LEU A 10 -6.51 -10.83 13.43
N GLN A 11 -5.96 -9.73 13.93
CA GLN A 11 -6.61 -8.43 13.82
C GLN A 11 -6.90 -8.22 12.32
N PRO A 12 -8.13 -7.85 11.95
CA PRO A 12 -8.45 -7.58 10.56
C PRO A 12 -7.45 -6.58 10.02
N LEU A 13 -6.78 -6.94 8.93
CA LEU A 13 -5.80 -6.06 8.33
C LEU A 13 -6.49 -4.74 7.93
N GLN A 14 -6.19 -3.67 8.65
CA GLN A 14 -6.82 -2.37 8.42
C GLN A 14 -6.07 -1.62 7.31
N TRP A 15 -6.74 -1.48 6.17
CA TRP A 15 -6.25 -0.69 5.05
C TRP A 15 -6.56 0.78 5.25
N ARG A 16 -5.57 1.65 5.03
CA ARG A 16 -5.78 3.11 5.04
C ARG A 16 -6.31 3.58 3.69
N ALA A 17 -7.16 4.61 3.71
CA ALA A 17 -7.67 5.20 2.48
C ALA A 17 -6.54 5.93 1.72
N PRO A 18 -6.46 5.86 0.39
CA PRO A 18 -5.36 6.47 -0.37
C PRO A 18 -5.17 7.97 -0.12
N CYS A 19 -6.25 8.70 0.15
CA CYS A 19 -6.22 10.13 0.48
C CYS A 19 -5.51 10.44 1.80
N GLU A 20 -5.38 9.47 2.70
CA GLU A 20 -4.65 9.63 3.97
C GLU A 20 -3.14 9.48 3.80
N ALA A 21 -2.66 8.95 2.66
CA ALA A 21 -1.25 8.65 2.44
C ALA A 21 -0.30 9.85 2.61
N PRO A 22 -0.60 11.07 2.12
CA PRO A 22 0.27 12.22 2.33
C PRO A 22 0.54 12.51 3.81
N ILE A 23 -0.47 12.34 4.67
CA ILE A 23 -0.37 12.61 6.11
C ILE A 23 0.24 11.41 6.83
N ALA A 24 -0.28 10.21 6.57
CA ALA A 24 0.14 8.97 7.23
C ALA A 24 1.60 8.61 6.95
N LEU A 25 2.10 8.91 5.75
CA LEU A 25 3.46 8.59 5.33
C LEU A 25 4.43 9.78 5.47
N LYS A 26 3.94 10.97 5.86
CA LYS A 26 4.78 12.17 6.01
C LYS A 26 6.07 11.92 6.79
N PRO A 27 6.05 11.27 7.98
CA PRO A 27 7.28 11.08 8.73
C PRO A 27 8.31 10.20 8.01
N LEU A 28 7.88 9.30 7.13
CA LEU A 28 8.77 8.46 6.33
C LEU A 28 9.28 9.22 5.11
N LEU A 29 8.42 9.98 4.43
CA LEU A 29 8.81 10.86 3.34
C LEU A 29 9.90 11.86 3.76
N ASP A 30 9.73 12.49 4.92
CA ASP A 30 10.69 13.46 5.48
C ASP A 30 12.07 12.81 5.77
N ARG A 31 12.11 11.50 6.04
CA ARG A 31 13.33 10.74 6.36
C ARG A 31 13.98 10.08 5.15
N SER A 32 13.23 9.85 4.09
CA SER A 32 13.63 9.03 2.93
C SER A 32 13.66 9.84 1.63
N ASP A 33 14.07 11.10 1.72
CA ASP A 33 14.23 12.01 0.57
C ASP A 33 12.98 12.07 -0.34
N GLY A 34 11.79 12.07 0.27
CA GLY A 34 10.51 12.19 -0.45
C GLY A 34 10.00 10.90 -1.10
N VAL A 35 10.58 9.73 -0.81
CA VAL A 35 10.09 8.43 -1.30
C VAL A 35 9.92 7.43 -0.15
N VAL A 36 8.77 6.77 -0.08
CA VAL A 36 8.51 5.66 0.83
C VAL A 36 8.43 4.37 0.03
N GLU A 37 9.38 3.47 0.25
CA GLU A 37 9.37 2.14 -0.36
C GLU A 37 8.53 1.14 0.45
N ASN A 38 8.38 -0.07 -0.10
CA ASN A 38 7.74 -1.20 0.57
C ASN A 38 6.32 -0.92 1.07
N VAL A 39 5.50 -0.26 0.24
CA VAL A 39 4.08 -0.06 0.53
C VAL A 39 3.28 -1.11 -0.22
N ILE A 40 2.46 -1.89 0.48
CA ILE A 40 1.48 -2.74 -0.18
C ILE A 40 0.26 -1.87 -0.50
N VAL A 41 -0.16 -1.88 -1.76
CA VAL A 41 -1.38 -1.20 -2.21
C VAL A 41 -2.41 -2.21 -2.69
N ARG A 42 -3.67 -1.92 -2.40
CA ARG A 42 -4.84 -2.66 -2.89
C ARG A 42 -5.42 -1.93 -4.08
N LEU A 43 -5.59 -2.62 -5.20
CA LEU A 43 -6.18 -2.06 -6.42
C LEU A 43 -7.68 -2.36 -6.50
N ALA A 44 -8.43 -1.42 -7.07
CA ALA A 44 -9.83 -1.63 -7.45
C ALA A 44 -9.91 -2.75 -8.49
N LEU A 45 -10.92 -3.60 -8.36
CA LEU A 45 -11.31 -4.50 -9.43
C LEU A 45 -12.11 -3.68 -10.43
N ASP A 46 -11.44 -3.14 -11.43
CA ASP A 46 -12.15 -2.54 -12.56
C ASP A 46 -12.75 -3.65 -13.42
N ARG A 47 -14.08 -3.59 -13.65
CA ARG A 47 -14.78 -4.50 -14.57
C ARG A 47 -14.38 -4.28 -16.03
N ARG A 48 -13.95 -3.07 -16.39
CA ARG A 48 -13.47 -2.70 -17.73
C ARG A 48 -12.04 -3.19 -17.98
N TYR A 49 -11.23 -3.26 -16.93
CA TYR A 49 -9.88 -3.80 -16.95
C TYR A 49 -9.76 -4.90 -15.91
N PRO A 50 -10.35 -6.09 -16.16
CA PRO A 50 -10.26 -7.19 -15.22
C PRO A 50 -8.78 -7.48 -14.98
N LEU A 51 -8.30 -7.14 -13.79
CA LEU A 51 -6.95 -7.44 -13.36
C LEU A 51 -6.77 -8.95 -13.44
N ARG A 52 -6.12 -9.45 -14.49
CA ARG A 52 -5.68 -10.84 -14.62
C ARG A 52 -4.48 -11.13 -13.69
N GLY A 53 -4.47 -10.59 -12.48
CA GLY A 53 -3.32 -10.58 -11.59
C GLY A 53 -3.67 -10.31 -10.12
N GLN A 54 -2.63 -10.15 -9.29
CA GLN A 54 -2.77 -9.97 -7.85
C GLN A 54 -3.46 -8.63 -7.53
N ARG A 55 -4.49 -8.67 -6.68
CA ARG A 55 -5.23 -7.50 -6.16
C ARG A 55 -4.36 -6.56 -5.31
N TYR A 56 -3.18 -7.04 -4.93
CA TYR A 56 -2.22 -6.35 -4.11
C TYR A 56 -0.92 -6.21 -4.90
N ARG A 57 -0.31 -5.04 -4.81
CA ARG A 57 0.99 -4.75 -5.41
C ARG A 57 1.91 -4.18 -4.35
N LEU A 58 3.20 -4.53 -4.45
CA LEU A 58 4.24 -3.79 -3.76
C LEU A 58 4.52 -2.52 -4.57
N ALA A 59 4.60 -1.40 -3.88
CA ALA A 59 4.71 -0.09 -4.46
C ALA A 59 5.64 0.81 -3.67
N ARG A 60 6.04 1.89 -4.33
CA ARG A 60 6.64 3.08 -3.72
C ARG A 60 5.62 4.20 -3.73
N TYR A 61 5.69 5.06 -2.71
CA TYR A 61 4.90 6.29 -2.63
C TYR A 61 5.82 7.50 -2.67
N THR A 62 5.48 8.51 -3.46
CA THR A 62 6.21 9.78 -3.51
C THR A 62 5.25 10.96 -3.69
N LEU A 63 5.71 12.16 -3.34
CA LEU A 63 4.99 13.41 -3.56
C LEU A 63 5.70 14.22 -4.66
N VAL A 64 5.03 14.45 -5.79
CA VAL A 64 5.53 15.32 -6.87
C VAL A 64 4.63 16.54 -6.93
N GLY A 65 5.17 17.72 -6.64
CA GLY A 65 4.38 18.96 -6.59
C GLY A 65 3.23 18.91 -5.56
N GLY A 66 3.40 18.15 -4.47
CA GLY A 66 2.36 17.93 -3.46
C GLY A 66 1.32 16.85 -3.82
N VAL A 67 1.40 16.27 -5.02
CA VAL A 67 0.50 15.20 -5.45
C VAL A 67 1.12 13.83 -5.18
N GLY A 68 0.36 12.94 -4.56
CA GLY A 68 0.77 11.57 -4.26
C GLY A 68 0.77 10.66 -5.49
N TRP A 69 1.88 9.96 -5.69
CA TRP A 69 2.06 8.97 -6.75
C TRP A 69 2.37 7.60 -6.15
N TRP A 70 1.61 6.60 -6.61
CA TRP A 70 1.88 5.19 -6.35
C TRP A 70 2.62 4.61 -7.55
N ILE A 71 3.78 4.03 -7.32
CA ILE A 71 4.62 3.46 -8.38
C ILE A 71 4.81 1.98 -8.09
N ASP A 72 4.48 1.12 -9.03
CA ASP A 72 4.67 -0.33 -8.91
C ASP A 72 6.17 -0.65 -8.76
N ALA A 73 6.53 -1.39 -7.71
CA ALA A 73 7.93 -1.67 -7.40
C ALA A 73 8.60 -2.55 -8.47
N ALA A 74 7.85 -3.43 -9.13
CA ALA A 74 8.38 -4.35 -10.14
C ALA A 74 8.51 -3.70 -11.51
N THR A 75 7.51 -2.92 -11.93
CA THR A 75 7.45 -2.37 -13.29
C THR A 75 7.89 -0.91 -13.38
N GLN A 76 8.07 -0.23 -12.26
CA GLN A 76 8.38 1.21 -12.17
C GLN A 76 7.34 2.10 -12.89
N ARG A 77 6.11 1.60 -13.06
CA ARG A 77 5.00 2.34 -13.68
C ARG A 77 4.02 2.86 -12.63
N PRO A 78 3.35 3.99 -12.89
CA PRO A 78 2.28 4.46 -12.02
C PRO A 78 1.17 3.41 -11.85
N LEU A 79 0.69 3.26 -10.63
CA LEU A 79 -0.47 2.45 -10.29
C LEU A 79 -1.72 3.33 -10.24
N TYR A 80 -2.77 2.88 -10.90
CA TYR A 80 -4.06 3.54 -10.95
C TYR A 80 -5.12 2.70 -10.22
N GLY A 81 -6.16 3.37 -9.73
CA GLY A 81 -7.24 2.69 -9.02
C GLY A 81 -6.81 2.11 -7.68
N VAL A 82 -5.82 2.70 -7.01
CA VAL A 82 -5.48 2.34 -5.63
C VAL A 82 -6.67 2.69 -4.73
N ILE A 83 -7.15 1.71 -3.94
CA ILE A 83 -8.28 1.86 -3.02
C ILE A 83 -7.90 1.66 -1.56
N GLY A 84 -6.66 1.25 -1.30
CA GLY A 84 -6.11 1.22 0.05
C GLY A 84 -4.63 0.94 0.05
N PHE A 85 -3.96 1.29 1.15
CA PHE A 85 -2.54 1.01 1.33
C PHE A 85 -2.21 0.59 2.77
N ARG A 86 -1.05 -0.05 2.92
CA ARG A 86 -0.38 -0.34 4.20
C ARG A 86 1.12 -0.44 3.98
N LEU A 87 1.93 -0.20 5.01
CA LEU A 87 3.34 -0.57 4.95
C LEU A 87 3.46 -2.10 4.93
N ALA A 88 4.39 -2.60 4.12
CA ALA A 88 4.87 -3.96 4.24
C ALA A 88 5.71 -4.04 5.52
N GLU A 89 5.52 -5.11 6.29
CA GLU A 89 6.32 -5.41 7.49
C GLU A 89 7.69 -5.99 7.12
#